data_AF-A0A7W9M601-F1
#
_entry.id   AF-A0A7W9M601-F1
#
_cell.length_a   1.000
_cell.length_b   1.000
_cell.length_c   1.000
_cell.angle_alpha   90.00
_cell.angle_beta   90.00
_cell.angle_gamma   90.00
#
_symmetry.space_group_name_H-M   'P 1'
#
loop_
_entity.id
_entity.type
_entity.pdbx_description
1 polymer ?
#
loop_
_entity_poly.entity_id
_entity_poly.type
_entity_poly.pdbx_seq_one_letter_code
_entity_poly.pdbx_strand_id
1 'polypeptide(L)'
;MEPEKLLDLIASYEGVRDSVSDFLQEHGNSLRGRPLADDEVSGDAAGVFTDHSMHALDVTERFLGELNANIEQLMAAAKTYGLVEDGNTDVIRKLREVGDR
;
A
#
# COMPACT_ATOMS: atom_id res chain seq x y z
N MET A 1 -25.24 2.41 1.36
CA MET A 1 -24.04 2.25 0.52
C MET A 1 -24.43 1.28 -0.58
N GLU A 2 -24.18 1.63 -1.85
CA GLU A 2 -24.46 0.71 -2.96
C GLU A 2 -23.36 -0.35 -3.05
N PRO A 3 -23.70 -1.62 -3.28
CA PRO A 3 -22.74 -2.72 -3.45
C PRO A 3 -21.57 -2.45 -4.37
N GLU A 4 -21.82 -1.85 -5.53
CA GLU A 4 -20.81 -1.55 -6.55
C GLU A 4 -19.79 -0.53 -6.03
N LYS A 5 -20.27 0.51 -5.32
CA LYS A 5 -19.40 1.52 -4.69
C LYS A 5 -18.49 0.93 -3.62
N LEU A 6 -18.89 -0.15 -2.96
CA LEU A 6 -18.05 -0.85 -1.99
C LEU A 6 -16.91 -1.62 -2.70
N LEU A 7 -17.22 -2.29 -3.81
CA LEU A 7 -16.23 -3.02 -4.60
C LEU A 7 -15.24 -2.06 -5.27
N ASP A 8 -15.71 -0.94 -5.80
CA ASP A 8 -14.86 0.12 -6.36
C ASP A 8 -13.92 0.70 -5.31
N LEU A 9 -14.42 0.89 -4.08
CA LEU A 9 -13.61 1.37 -2.97
C LEU A 9 -12.52 0.37 -2.59
N ILE A 10 -12.85 -0.93 -2.53
CA ILE A 10 -11.86 -1.99 -2.28
C ILE A 10 -10.78 -1.97 -3.38
N ALA A 11 -11.18 -1.93 -4.65
CA ALA A 11 -10.24 -1.90 -5.77
C ALA A 11 -9.34 -0.66 -5.75
N SER A 12 -9.88 0.50 -5.37
CA SER A 12 -9.10 1.72 -5.20
C SER A 12 -8.06 1.57 -4.08
N TYR A 13 -8.45 0.98 -2.94
CA TYR A 13 -7.52 0.72 -1.84
C TYR A 13 -6.42 -0.26 -2.26
N GLU A 14 -6.77 -1.35 -2.95
CA GLU A 14 -5.79 -2.32 -3.46
C GLU A 14 -4.80 -1.64 -4.42
N GLY A 15 -5.26 -0.79 -5.33
CA GLY A 15 -4.37 -0.05 -6.24
C GLY A 15 -3.39 0.88 -5.51
N VAL A 16 -3.82 1.53 -4.43
CA VAL A 16 -2.94 2.34 -3.58
C VAL A 16 -1.96 1.47 -2.81
N ARG A 17 -2.42 0.35 -2.21
CA ARG A 17 -1.55 -0.62 -1.53
C ARG A 17 -0.43 -1.08 -2.45
N ASP A 18 -0.78 -1.50 -3.66
CA ASP A 18 0.17 -2.06 -4.62
C ASP A 18 1.19 -0.98 -5.03
N SER A 19 0.73 0.24 -5.32
CA SER A 19 1.64 1.36 -5.65
C SER A 19 2.62 1.70 -4.53
N VAL A 20 2.16 1.71 -3.27
CA VAL A 20 3.00 2.00 -2.11
C VAL A 20 3.96 0.83 -1.82
N SER A 21 3.50 -0.41 -2.00
CA SER A 21 4.33 -1.61 -1.86
C SER A 21 5.45 -1.63 -2.90
N ASP A 22 5.13 -1.32 -4.16
CA ASP A 22 6.10 -1.24 -5.25
C ASP A 22 7.15 -0.17 -4.97
N PHE A 23 6.74 1.02 -4.52
CA PHE A 23 7.65 2.09 -4.11
C PHE A 23 8.63 1.63 -3.01
N LEU A 24 8.12 0.96 -1.97
CA LEU A 24 8.97 0.43 -0.90
C LEU A 24 9.92 -0.67 -1.37
N GLN A 25 9.47 -1.52 -2.30
CA GLN A 25 10.30 -2.58 -2.85
C GLN A 25 11.42 -2.03 -3.73
N GLU A 26 11.12 -1.02 -4.55
CA GLU A 26 12.07 -0.39 -5.46
C GLU A 26 13.08 0.51 -4.74
N HIS A 27 12.59 1.35 -3.81
CA HIS A 27 13.41 2.40 -3.21
C HIS A 27 13.78 2.14 -1.75
N GLY A 28 13.10 1.23 -1.05
CA GLY A 28 13.31 1.01 0.38
C GLY A 28 14.74 0.57 0.71
N ASN A 29 15.36 -0.26 -0.12
CA ASN A 29 16.75 -0.66 0.09
C ASN A 29 17.75 0.49 -0.14
N SER A 30 17.46 1.37 -1.10
CA SER A 30 18.27 2.57 -1.37
C SER A 30 18.16 3.58 -0.23
N LEU A 31 16.97 3.74 0.36
CA LEU A 31 16.72 4.62 1.51
C LEU A 31 17.30 4.08 2.82
N ARG A 32 17.42 2.76 2.96
CA ARG A 32 18.13 2.10 4.09
C ARG A 32 19.66 2.12 3.91
N GLY A 33 20.14 2.43 2.71
CA GLY A 33 21.57 2.55 2.43
C GLY A 33 22.18 3.71 3.19
N ARG A 34 23.28 3.45 3.92
CA ARG A 34 24.02 4.51 4.61
C ARG A 34 24.75 5.37 3.58
N PRO A 35 24.57 6.71 3.57
CA PRO A 35 25.31 7.57 2.65
C PRO A 35 26.81 7.48 2.91
N LEU A 36 27.60 7.35 1.84
CA LEU A 36 29.06 7.31 1.90
C LEU A 36 29.60 8.75 1.88
N ALA A 37 29.70 9.37 3.06
CA ALA A 37 30.28 10.69 3.23
C ALA A 37 31.50 10.61 4.17
N ASP A 38 32.67 11.05 3.69
CA ASP A 38 33.95 11.03 4.42
C ASP A 38 34.36 12.40 4.98
N ASP A 39 33.72 13.50 4.56
CA ASP A 39 33.94 14.84 5.13
C ASP A 39 32.90 15.19 6.22
N GLU A 40 33.33 15.99 7.19
CA GLU A 40 32.58 16.29 8.43
C GLU A 40 31.20 16.95 8.16
N VAL A 41 31.12 17.84 7.15
CA VAL A 41 29.86 18.51 6.77
C VAL A 41 28.92 17.54 6.06
N SER A 42 29.45 16.68 5.20
CA SER A 42 28.66 15.65 4.53
C SER A 42 28.24 14.53 5.49
N GLY A 43 28.98 14.29 6.58
CA GLY A 43 28.64 13.34 7.64
C GLY A 43 27.37 13.72 8.40
N ASP A 44 27.24 15.00 8.78
CA ASP A 44 26.03 15.52 9.43
C ASP A 44 24.82 15.47 8.49
N ALA A 45 25.00 15.86 7.22
CA ALA A 45 23.95 15.78 6.21
C ALA A 45 23.53 14.32 5.93
N ALA A 46 24.49 13.39 5.89
CA ALA A 46 24.24 11.96 5.74
C ALA A 46 23.47 11.37 6.93
N GLY A 47 23.76 11.82 8.15
CA GLY A 47 23.02 11.46 9.36
C GLY A 47 21.56 11.88 9.27
N VAL A 48 21.30 13.18 8.99
CA VAL A 48 19.95 13.72 8.84
C VAL A 48 19.18 13.02 7.71
N PHE A 49 19.84 12.76 6.57
CA PHE A 49 19.23 12.01 5.47
C PHE A 49 18.82 10.60 5.88
N THR A 50 19.68 9.90 6.63
CA THR A 50 19.40 8.54 7.12
C THR A 50 18.21 8.54 8.08
N ASP A 51 18.17 9.48 9.04
CA ASP A 51 17.09 9.59 10.01
C ASP A 51 15.74 9.90 9.34
N HIS A 52 15.73 10.85 8.40
CA HIS A 52 14.53 11.17 7.62
C HIS A 52 14.07 9.99 6.76
N SER A 53 15.02 9.28 6.14
CA SER A 53 14.72 8.12 5.30
C SER A 53 14.13 6.97 6.12
N MET A 54 14.71 6.68 7.30
CA MET A 54 14.15 5.70 8.24
C MET A 54 12.76 6.08 8.73
N HIS A 55 12.55 7.36 9.08
CA HIS A 55 11.24 7.83 9.51
C HIS A 55 10.20 7.72 8.39
N ALA A 56 10.55 8.10 7.16
CA ALA A 56 9.68 7.97 6.00
C ALA A 56 9.30 6.50 5.74
N LEU A 57 10.26 5.57 5.87
CA LEU A 57 10.00 4.14 5.74
C LEU A 57 9.04 3.63 6.83
N ASP A 58 9.26 3.98 8.10
CA ASP A 58 8.37 3.59 9.21
C ASP A 58 6.94 4.11 9.00
N VAL A 59 6.78 5.37 8.60
CA VAL A 59 5.45 5.95 8.31
C VAL A 59 4.79 5.22 7.14
N THR A 60 5.54 4.90 6.09
CA THR A 60 5.01 4.21 4.91
C THR A 60 4.60 2.76 5.22
N GLU A 61 5.39 2.05 6.03
CA GLU A 61 5.08 0.69 6.49
C GLU A 61 3.82 0.68 7.37
N ARG A 62 3.64 1.67 8.26
CA ARG A 62 2.42 1.82 9.05
C ARG A 62 1.20 2.12 8.19
N PHE A 63 1.35 3.02 7.22
CA PHE A 63 0.28 3.35 6.27
C PHE A 63 -0.19 2.12 5.50
N LEU A 64 0.73 1.27 5.02
CA LEU A 64 0.38 -0.02 4.41
C LEU A 64 -0.40 -0.94 5.35
N GLY A 65 0.00 -0.99 6.63
CA GLY A 65 -0.72 -1.75 7.65
C GLY A 65 -2.17 -1.29 7.82
N GLU A 66 -2.39 0.02 7.93
CA GLU A 66 -3.73 0.61 8.02
C GLU A 66 -4.55 0.35 6.75
N LEU A 67 -3.91 0.43 5.58
CA LEU A 67 -4.56 0.20 4.30
C LEU A 67 -5.02 -1.25 4.14
N ASN A 68 -4.19 -2.21 4.57
CA ASN A 68 -4.55 -3.63 4.62
C ASN A 68 -5.72 -3.88 5.59
N ALA A 69 -5.67 -3.30 6.79
CA ALA A 69 -6.75 -3.44 7.77
C ALA A 69 -8.09 -2.88 7.23
N ASN A 70 -8.04 -1.76 6.51
CA ASN A 70 -9.23 -1.20 5.87
C ASN A 70 -9.76 -2.10 4.75
N ILE A 71 -8.90 -2.66 3.89
CA ILE A 71 -9.32 -3.63 2.86
C ILE A 71 -10.01 -4.83 3.50
N GLU A 72 -9.45 -5.40 4.57
CA GLU A 72 -10.04 -6.53 5.28
C GLU A 72 -11.43 -6.20 5.84
N GLN A 73 -11.60 -5.03 6.44
CA GLN A 73 -12.90 -4.56 6.94
C GLN A 73 -13.92 -4.37 5.81
N LEU A 74 -13.51 -3.78 4.69
CA LEU A 74 -14.37 -3.59 3.52
C LEU A 74 -14.75 -4.94 2.90
N MET A 75 -13.83 -5.91 2.82
CA MET A 75 -14.14 -7.27 2.37
C MET A 75 -15.11 -7.97 3.31
N ALA A 76 -14.95 -7.85 4.63
CA ALA A 76 -15.90 -8.40 5.60
C ALA A 76 -17.30 -7.79 5.46
N ALA A 77 -17.38 -6.47 5.22
CA ALA A 77 -18.63 -5.80 4.89
C ALA A 77 -19.23 -6.33 3.59
N ALA A 78 -18.42 -6.51 2.54
CA ALA A 78 -18.87 -7.02 1.26
C ALA A 78 -19.43 -8.45 1.36
N LYS A 79 -18.81 -9.32 2.16
CA LYS A 79 -19.33 -10.65 2.49
C LYS A 79 -20.67 -10.59 3.23
N THR A 80 -20.80 -9.67 4.19
CA THR A 80 -22.05 -9.46 4.94
C THR A 80 -23.21 -9.06 4.01
N TYR A 81 -22.92 -8.32 2.95
CA TYR A 81 -23.90 -7.93 1.94
C TYR A 81 -24.09 -8.99 0.83
N GLY A 82 -23.44 -10.16 0.92
CA GLY A 82 -23.53 -11.21 -0.08
C GLY A 82 -22.88 -10.86 -1.43
N LEU A 83 -21.98 -9.86 -1.44
CA LEU A 83 -21.34 -9.35 -2.66
C LEU A 83 -20.11 -10.18 -3.05
N VAL A 84 -19.57 -10.94 -2.10
CA VAL A 84 -18.41 -11.80 -2.29
C VAL A 84 -18.67 -13.09 -1.54
N GLU A 85 -18.71 -14.23 -2.23
CA GLU A 85 -18.71 -15.55 -1.59
C GLU A 85 -17.29 -15.91 -1.12
N ASP A 86 -17.20 -16.65 -0.01
CA ASP A 86 -15.93 -17.18 0.52
C ASP A 86 -15.24 -18.03 -0.57
N GLY A 87 -14.21 -17.46 -1.20
CA GLY A 87 -13.39 -18.11 -2.23
C GLY A 87 -13.35 -17.39 -3.59
N ASN A 88 -14.14 -16.33 -3.80
CA ASN A 88 -14.31 -15.72 -5.12
C ASN A 88 -13.51 -14.43 -5.36
N THR A 89 -12.29 -14.32 -4.83
CA THR A 89 -11.36 -13.22 -5.16
C THR A 89 -11.12 -13.10 -6.67
N ASP A 90 -11.22 -14.22 -7.40
CA ASP A 90 -11.12 -14.27 -8.86
C ASP A 90 -12.36 -13.71 -9.59
N VAL A 91 -13.53 -13.67 -8.97
CA VAL A 91 -14.76 -13.10 -9.57
C VAL A 91 -14.74 -11.57 -9.50
N ILE A 92 -14.19 -10.97 -8.44
CA ILE A 92 -13.95 -9.52 -8.40
C ILE A 92 -12.96 -9.13 -9.51
N ARG A 93 -11.89 -9.92 -9.71
CA ARG A 93 -10.95 -9.70 -10.81
C ARG A 93 -11.62 -9.82 -12.19
N LYS A 94 -12.50 -10.81 -12.39
CA LYS A 94 -13.27 -10.99 -13.64
C LYS A 94 -14.33 -9.91 -13.88
N LEU A 95 -15.02 -9.43 -12.86
CA LEU A 95 -15.98 -8.32 -12.99
C LEU A 95 -15.27 -7.04 -13.45
N ARG A 96 -14.01 -6.84 -13.03
CA ARG A 96 -13.13 -5.76 -13.51
C ARG A 96 -12.85 -5.81 -15.02
N GLU A 97 -12.76 -7.00 -15.62
CA GLU A 97 -12.49 -7.17 -17.06
C GLU A 97 -13.75 -7.04 -17.93
N VAL A 98 -14.94 -7.19 -17.34
CA VAL A 98 -16.22 -7.12 -18.05
C VAL A 98 -16.78 -5.70 -18.07
N GLY A 99 -16.44 -4.85 -17.09
CA GLY A 99 -16.85 -3.45 -17.04
C GLY A 99 -16.17 -2.52 -18.06
N ASP A 100 -15.10 -2.99 -18.72
CA ASP A 100 -14.28 -2.24 -19.68
C ASP A 100 -14.65 -2.53 -21.16
N ARG A 101 -15.86 -3.04 -21.43
CA ARG A 101 -16.38 -3.31 -22.79
C ARG A 101 -17.70 -2.61 -23.10
#